data_AF-A0A966WYU1-F1
#
_entry.id   AF-A0A966WYU1-F1
#
_cell.length_a   1.000
_cell.length_b   1.000
_cell.length_c   1.000
_cell.angle_alpha   90.00
_cell.angle_beta   90.00
_cell.angle_gamma   90.00
#
_symmetry.space_group_name_H-M   'P 1'
#
loop_
_entity.id
_entity.type
_entity.pdbx_description
1 polymer ?
#
loop_
_entity_poly.entity_id
_entity_poly.type
_entity_poly.pdbx_seq_one_letter_code
_entity_poly.pdbx_strand_id
1 'polypeptide(L)'
;VVEHYGIKTLLYGVLLPAPDIGKRAANEMRAVDQAGHETGIHTWDHVYWQDNVYQRDASWTRQQMQKAYDRFIEIFGHPPVTHGAAGWQMNLAALEQIDAWGMLYASDGRSAPNLVPYRIAFGQQKSKHVQYPTTLPTFDELIGIDGTDAFGAAQQILAMTQSNPNDQVFTLHAELEGQKLLPAFRKLLLGWLEQGHELVTMGVLHRSWAATGQLDKIATEQFKYGSIANRSGELMVQASTSTDF
;
A
#
# COMPACT_ATOMS: atom_id res chain seq x y z
N VAL A 1 18.16 -7.95 -4.88
CA VAL A 1 18.17 -6.53 -5.32
C VAL A 1 18.90 -6.33 -6.65
N VAL A 2 20.16 -6.78 -6.82
CA VAL A 2 20.91 -6.59 -8.09
C VAL A 2 20.41 -7.48 -9.25
N GLU A 3 19.80 -8.63 -8.95
CA GLU A 3 19.20 -9.52 -9.97
C GLU A 3 17.79 -9.11 -10.45
N HIS A 4 17.21 -8.05 -9.88
CA HIS A 4 15.80 -7.66 -10.13
C HIS A 4 15.65 -6.30 -10.79
N TYR A 5 16.68 -5.45 -10.76
CA TYR A 5 16.66 -4.12 -11.34
C TYR A 5 17.83 -3.97 -12.31
N GLY A 6 17.56 -3.59 -13.56
CA GLY A 6 18.64 -3.27 -14.49
C GLY A 6 19.55 -2.18 -13.91
N ILE A 7 20.83 -2.18 -14.26
CA ILE A 7 21.84 -1.23 -13.73
C ILE A 7 21.31 0.21 -13.79
N LYS A 8 20.63 0.59 -14.87
CA LYS A 8 20.05 1.93 -15.02
C LYS A 8 18.99 2.27 -13.96
N THR A 9 18.17 1.30 -13.55
CA THR A 9 17.16 1.47 -12.51
C THR A 9 17.79 1.60 -11.13
N LEU A 10 18.86 0.84 -10.86
CA LEU A 10 19.65 0.96 -9.64
C LEU A 10 20.39 2.30 -9.52
N LEU A 11 20.63 2.98 -10.65
CA LEU A 11 21.30 4.29 -10.69
C LEU A 11 20.33 5.48 -10.49
N TYR A 12 19.02 5.30 -10.69
CA TYR A 12 18.03 6.36 -10.49
C TYR A 12 17.86 6.65 -8.99
N GLY A 13 17.95 7.92 -8.61
CA GLY A 13 17.94 8.37 -7.21
C GLY A 13 19.31 8.34 -6.53
N VAL A 14 20.37 7.83 -7.19
CA VAL A 14 21.74 7.76 -6.66
C VAL A 14 22.72 8.52 -7.56
N LEU A 15 22.86 8.15 -8.83
CA LEU A 15 23.74 8.82 -9.81
C LEU A 15 22.97 9.49 -10.97
N LEU A 16 21.71 9.10 -11.18
CA LEU A 16 20.81 9.69 -12.18
C LEU A 16 19.58 10.26 -11.48
N PRO A 17 19.01 11.39 -11.95
CA PRO A 17 17.75 11.89 -11.41
C PRO A 17 16.65 10.84 -11.62
N ALA A 18 15.83 10.61 -10.59
CA ALA A 18 14.69 9.71 -10.71
C ALA A 18 13.80 10.18 -11.89
N PRO A 19 13.36 9.26 -12.78
CA PRO A 19 12.53 9.65 -13.91
C PRO A 19 11.19 10.17 -13.39
N ASP A 20 10.66 11.21 -14.04
CA ASP A 20 9.30 11.66 -13.78
C ASP A 20 8.31 10.62 -14.35
N ILE A 21 7.91 9.65 -13.52
CA ILE A 21 6.99 8.56 -13.91
C ILE A 21 5.64 9.13 -14.32
N GLY A 22 5.11 10.11 -13.57
CA GLY A 22 3.83 10.72 -13.88
C GLY A 22 3.77 11.36 -15.27
N LYS A 23 4.90 11.88 -15.79
CA LYS A 23 4.97 12.35 -17.18
C LYS A 23 5.14 11.21 -18.18
N ARG A 24 6.04 10.27 -17.88
CA ARG A 24 6.45 9.24 -18.85
C ARG A 24 5.39 8.14 -19.05
N ALA A 25 4.59 7.86 -18.02
CA ALA A 25 3.60 6.80 -18.00
C ALA A 25 2.15 7.33 -17.94
N ALA A 26 1.94 8.61 -18.27
CA ALA A 26 0.62 9.26 -18.16
C ALA A 26 -0.46 8.54 -19.00
N ASN A 27 -0.09 8.02 -20.17
CA ASN A 27 -1.02 7.34 -21.05
C ASN A 27 -1.47 5.99 -20.45
N GLU A 28 -0.54 5.21 -19.92
CA GLU A 28 -0.80 3.94 -19.25
C GLU A 28 -1.64 4.16 -17.99
N MET A 29 -1.32 5.18 -17.19
CA MET A 29 -2.11 5.57 -16.01
C MET A 29 -3.56 5.90 -16.38
N ARG A 30 -3.77 6.73 -17.41
CA ARG A 30 -5.13 7.04 -17.91
C ARG A 30 -5.85 5.79 -18.46
N ALA A 31 -5.13 4.89 -19.11
CA ALA A 31 -5.74 3.66 -19.63
C ALA A 31 -6.24 2.75 -18.49
N VAL A 32 -5.50 2.66 -17.38
CA VAL A 32 -5.92 1.93 -16.17
C VAL A 32 -7.18 2.54 -15.57
N ASP A 33 -7.22 3.87 -15.47
CA ASP A 33 -8.39 4.61 -14.96
C ASP A 33 -9.63 4.43 -15.86
N GLN A 34 -9.46 4.57 -17.17
CA GLN A 34 -10.53 4.36 -18.16
C GLN A 34 -11.03 2.92 -18.22
N ALA A 35 -10.21 1.95 -17.84
CA ALA A 35 -10.62 0.55 -17.68
C ALA A 35 -11.45 0.31 -16.40
N GLY A 36 -11.66 1.34 -15.57
CA GLY A 36 -12.46 1.27 -14.35
C GLY A 36 -11.71 0.77 -13.13
N HIS A 37 -10.37 0.71 -13.17
CA HIS A 37 -9.58 0.43 -11.99
C HIS A 37 -9.56 1.63 -11.04
N GLU A 38 -9.51 1.36 -9.74
CA GLU A 38 -9.34 2.41 -8.73
C GLU A 38 -7.90 2.97 -8.77
N THR A 39 -7.79 4.30 -8.84
CA THR A 39 -6.52 5.01 -8.90
C THR A 39 -6.35 5.90 -7.66
N GLY A 40 -5.12 5.98 -7.14
CA GLY A 40 -4.79 6.72 -5.93
C GLY A 40 -3.35 7.23 -5.90
N ILE A 41 -3.00 7.96 -4.85
CA ILE A 41 -1.62 8.45 -4.65
C ILE A 41 -0.81 7.39 -3.94
N HIS A 42 0.39 7.13 -4.47
CA HIS A 42 1.43 6.39 -3.78
C HIS A 42 2.49 7.30 -3.14
N THR A 43 3.09 8.17 -3.95
CA THR A 43 4.06 9.20 -3.55
C THR A 43 4.46 10.06 -4.77
N TRP A 44 5.12 11.20 -4.55
CA TRP A 44 5.77 11.99 -5.60
C TRP A 44 7.15 11.44 -5.98
N ASP A 45 7.98 11.14 -4.97
CA ASP A 45 9.32 10.59 -5.10
C ASP A 45 9.48 9.50 -4.04
N HIS A 46 9.59 8.26 -4.51
CA HIS A 46 9.52 7.08 -3.64
C HIS A 46 10.68 7.01 -2.65
N VAL A 47 11.92 7.18 -3.13
CA VAL A 47 13.12 7.09 -2.30
C VAL A 47 13.15 8.29 -1.34
N TYR A 48 12.93 9.50 -1.86
CA TYR A 48 12.98 10.69 -1.03
C TYR A 48 11.90 10.67 0.06
N TRP A 49 10.70 10.16 -0.24
CA TRP A 49 9.65 9.97 0.76
C TRP A 49 10.03 8.94 1.81
N GLN A 50 10.34 7.72 1.37
CA GLN A 50 10.58 6.57 2.25
C GLN A 50 11.74 6.84 3.23
N ASP A 51 12.81 7.47 2.76
CA ASP A 51 14.00 7.72 3.59
C ASP A 51 13.82 8.88 4.58
N ASN A 52 12.81 9.75 4.39
CA ASN A 52 12.76 11.02 5.13
C ASN A 52 11.48 11.24 5.94
N VAL A 53 10.30 10.81 5.49
CA VAL A 53 9.01 11.29 6.05
C VAL A 53 8.89 11.10 7.56
N TYR A 54 9.47 10.03 8.11
CA TYR A 54 9.48 9.76 9.54
C TYR A 54 10.04 10.93 10.38
N GLN A 55 11.11 11.57 9.90
CA GLN A 55 11.83 12.62 10.65
C GLN A 55 11.46 14.04 10.21
N ARG A 56 10.59 14.18 9.21
CA ARG A 56 10.27 15.47 8.59
C ARG A 56 9.05 16.12 9.24
N ASP A 57 9.03 17.45 9.17
CA ASP A 57 7.94 18.26 9.69
C ASP A 57 6.72 18.30 8.75
N ALA A 58 5.63 18.87 9.26
CA ALA A 58 4.38 19.00 8.53
C ALA A 58 4.50 19.82 7.24
N SER A 59 5.36 20.84 7.21
CA SER A 59 5.53 21.71 6.03
C SER A 59 6.15 20.92 4.88
N TRP A 60 7.24 20.20 5.17
CA TRP A 60 7.90 19.34 4.19
C TRP A 60 6.95 18.24 3.69
N THR A 61 6.24 17.59 4.61
CA THR A 61 5.32 16.48 4.27
C THR A 61 4.22 16.96 3.33
N ARG A 62 3.50 18.03 3.71
CA ARG A 62 2.41 18.57 2.90
C ARG A 62 2.93 19.04 1.54
N GLN A 63 4.14 19.60 1.46
CA GLN A 63 4.73 19.98 0.18
C GLN A 63 5.01 18.78 -0.73
N GLN A 64 5.56 17.67 -0.22
CA GLN A 64 5.79 16.48 -1.07
C GLN A 64 4.46 15.85 -1.51
N MET A 65 3.50 15.75 -0.60
CA MET A 65 2.17 15.22 -0.88
C MET A 65 1.44 16.08 -1.93
N GLN A 66 1.51 17.41 -1.82
CA GLN A 66 0.86 18.32 -2.77
C GLN A 66 1.39 18.12 -4.20
N LYS A 67 2.70 17.89 -4.38
CA LYS A 67 3.25 17.58 -5.71
C LYS A 67 2.61 16.33 -6.33
N ALA A 68 2.43 15.27 -5.54
CA ALA A 68 1.78 14.06 -6.00
C ALA A 68 0.31 14.31 -6.34
N TYR A 69 -0.39 15.09 -5.52
CA TYR A 69 -1.79 15.46 -5.71
C TYR A 69 -2.01 16.30 -6.98
N ASP A 70 -1.21 17.34 -7.18
CA ASP A 70 -1.29 18.19 -8.36
C ASP A 70 -1.02 17.37 -9.64
N ARG A 71 -0.01 16.50 -9.61
CA ARG A 71 0.27 15.61 -10.73
C ARG A 71 -0.84 14.60 -10.97
N PHE A 72 -1.44 14.06 -9.92
CA PHE A 72 -2.56 13.14 -10.07
C PHE A 72 -3.70 13.83 -10.83
N ILE A 73 -4.08 15.05 -10.43
CA ILE A 73 -5.12 15.82 -11.13
C ILE A 73 -4.73 16.12 -12.58
N GLU A 74 -3.47 16.47 -12.85
CA GLU A 74 -2.96 16.71 -14.21
C GLU A 74 -3.13 15.46 -15.12
N ILE A 75 -2.91 14.26 -14.57
CA ILE A 75 -2.99 13.01 -15.33
C ILE A 75 -4.44 12.55 -15.47
N PHE A 76 -5.17 12.44 -14.37
CA PHE A 76 -6.48 11.77 -14.31
C PHE A 76 -7.66 12.73 -14.48
N GLY A 77 -7.47 14.03 -14.26
CA GLY A 77 -8.53 15.04 -14.39
C GLY A 77 -9.55 15.06 -13.23
N HIS A 78 -9.33 14.26 -12.19
CA HIS A 78 -10.13 14.23 -10.96
C HIS A 78 -9.21 14.09 -9.74
N PRO A 79 -9.68 14.44 -8.52
CA PRO A 79 -8.90 14.22 -7.31
C PRO A 79 -8.74 12.72 -7.01
N PRO A 80 -7.63 12.32 -6.37
CA PRO A 80 -7.44 10.94 -5.92
C PRO A 80 -8.43 10.58 -4.81
N VAL A 81 -8.90 9.34 -4.81
CA VAL A 81 -9.90 8.85 -3.83
C VAL A 81 -9.29 8.10 -2.65
N THR A 82 -8.05 7.63 -2.80
CA THR A 82 -7.32 6.85 -1.81
C THR A 82 -5.82 7.15 -1.84
N HIS A 83 -5.15 6.78 -0.76
CA HIS A 83 -3.70 6.83 -0.62
C HIS A 83 -3.16 5.44 -0.22
N GLY A 84 -1.95 5.11 -0.67
CA GLY A 84 -1.23 3.94 -0.21
C GLY A 84 0.26 4.25 -0.12
N ALA A 85 0.78 4.39 1.10
CA ALA A 85 2.11 4.98 1.34
C ALA A 85 3.28 4.18 0.76
N ALA A 86 4.20 4.88 0.09
CA ALA A 86 5.50 4.34 -0.30
C ALA A 86 6.27 3.80 0.91
N GLY A 87 6.63 2.52 0.83
CA GLY A 87 7.32 1.79 1.89
C GLY A 87 6.56 1.68 3.22
N TRP A 88 5.25 1.95 3.23
CA TRP A 88 4.43 2.11 4.45
C TRP A 88 4.99 3.18 5.41
N GLN A 89 5.64 4.20 4.86
CA GLN A 89 6.22 5.30 5.62
C GLN A 89 5.26 6.47 5.69
N MET A 90 4.95 6.94 6.90
CA MET A 90 3.97 8.01 7.15
C MET A 90 4.37 8.89 8.32
N ASN A 91 3.79 10.07 8.44
CA ASN A 91 3.79 10.77 9.73
C ASN A 91 2.39 11.33 10.00
N LEU A 92 2.19 11.90 11.20
CA LEU A 92 0.89 12.45 11.58
C LEU A 92 0.40 13.52 10.58
N ALA A 93 1.30 14.38 10.09
CA ALA A 93 0.93 15.40 9.10
C ALA A 93 0.44 14.80 7.78
N ALA A 94 0.99 13.66 7.35
CA ALA A 94 0.53 12.96 6.16
C ALA A 94 -0.88 12.38 6.36
N LEU A 95 -1.13 11.74 7.50
CA LEU A 95 -2.43 11.19 7.85
C LEU A 95 -3.50 12.28 7.98
N GLU A 96 -3.17 13.42 8.59
CA GLU A 96 -4.04 14.60 8.63
C GLU A 96 -4.33 15.16 7.23
N GLN A 97 -3.36 15.11 6.31
CA GLN A 97 -3.52 15.62 4.95
C GLN A 97 -4.49 14.76 4.12
N ILE A 98 -4.51 13.44 4.33
CA ILE A 98 -5.50 12.52 3.74
C ILE A 98 -6.93 12.96 4.12
N ASP A 99 -7.16 13.28 5.39
CA ASP A 99 -8.44 13.81 5.88
C ASP A 99 -8.77 15.19 5.29
N ALA A 100 -7.77 16.06 5.15
CA ALA A 100 -7.94 17.40 4.58
C ALA A 100 -8.34 17.35 3.09
N TRP A 101 -7.89 16.34 2.35
CA TRP A 101 -8.32 16.08 0.97
C TRP A 101 -9.64 15.32 0.87
N GLY A 102 -10.23 14.91 1.99
CA GLY A 102 -11.53 14.25 2.02
C GLY A 102 -11.52 12.79 1.56
N MET A 103 -10.35 12.14 1.53
CA MET A 103 -10.27 10.70 1.28
C MET A 103 -10.97 9.94 2.42
N LEU A 104 -11.65 8.85 2.08
CA LEU A 104 -12.45 8.08 3.04
C LEU A 104 -11.73 6.82 3.54
N TYR A 105 -10.72 6.37 2.80
CA TYR A 105 -9.92 5.20 3.12
C TYR A 105 -8.51 5.32 2.53
N ALA A 106 -7.58 4.58 3.11
CA ALA A 106 -6.19 4.47 2.68
C ALA A 106 -5.56 3.15 3.16
N SER A 107 -4.41 2.77 2.58
CA SER A 107 -3.62 1.59 2.96
C SER A 107 -2.17 1.97 3.16
N ASP A 108 -1.89 2.56 4.32
CA ASP A 108 -0.59 3.20 4.58
C ASP A 108 0.32 2.44 5.52
N GLY A 109 -0.20 1.38 6.14
CA GLY A 109 0.53 0.59 7.13
C GLY A 109 0.43 -0.91 6.91
N ARG A 110 1.17 -1.64 7.73
CA ARG A 110 1.15 -3.11 7.84
C ARG A 110 0.36 -3.56 9.05
N SER A 111 -0.20 -4.75 8.98
CA SER A 111 -0.79 -5.44 10.13
C SER A 111 -0.50 -6.93 10.05
N ALA A 112 -0.82 -7.62 11.14
CA ALA A 112 -0.92 -9.08 11.13
C ALA A 112 -1.94 -9.57 10.08
N PRO A 113 -1.87 -10.86 9.72
CA PRO A 113 -2.92 -11.50 8.93
C PRO A 113 -4.31 -11.34 9.56
N ASN A 114 -5.33 -11.27 8.69
CA ASN A 114 -6.72 -10.92 8.99
C ASN A 114 -6.93 -9.41 9.11
N LEU A 115 -7.72 -8.88 8.18
CA LEU A 115 -7.99 -7.45 8.13
C LEU A 115 -8.77 -6.99 9.35
N VAL A 116 -8.15 -6.05 10.08
CA VAL A 116 -8.77 -5.29 11.16
C VAL A 116 -8.63 -3.80 10.81
N PRO A 117 -9.57 -3.22 10.04
CA PRO A 117 -9.51 -1.80 9.69
C PRO A 117 -9.65 -0.94 10.94
N TYR A 118 -8.99 0.21 10.94
CA TYR A 118 -8.93 1.09 12.10
C TYR A 118 -8.90 2.56 11.69
N ARG A 119 -9.14 3.44 12.66
CA ARG A 119 -8.92 4.88 12.54
C ARG A 119 -7.69 5.29 13.34
N ILE A 120 -7.05 6.37 12.95
CA ILE A 120 -5.89 6.91 13.66
C ILE A 120 -6.35 7.90 14.71
N ALA A 121 -5.81 7.82 15.92
CA ALA A 121 -5.99 8.84 16.95
C ALA A 121 -5.19 10.11 16.59
N PHE A 122 -5.88 11.25 16.54
CA PHE A 122 -5.30 12.60 16.43
C PHE A 122 -5.55 13.35 17.74
N GLY A 123 -4.82 12.96 18.79
CA GLY A 123 -5.06 13.46 20.14
C GLY A 123 -6.45 13.08 20.65
N GLN A 124 -7.33 14.07 20.85
CA GLN A 124 -8.73 13.84 21.24
C GLN A 124 -9.67 13.56 20.07
N GLN A 125 -9.19 13.75 18.83
CA GLN A 125 -9.93 13.47 17.61
C GLN A 125 -9.45 12.14 17.01
N LYS A 126 -10.12 11.71 15.94
CA LYS A 126 -9.72 10.55 15.14
C LYS A 126 -9.79 10.88 13.67
N SER A 127 -9.06 10.14 12.85
CA SER A 127 -9.11 10.27 11.40
C SER A 127 -10.52 10.02 10.85
N LYS A 128 -10.91 10.81 9.84
CA LYS A 128 -12.13 10.61 9.06
C LYS A 128 -11.96 9.48 8.06
N HIS A 129 -10.75 9.26 7.54
CA HIS A 129 -10.43 8.10 6.72
C HIS A 129 -10.21 6.84 7.57
N VAL A 130 -10.51 5.69 6.98
CA VAL A 130 -10.24 4.35 7.52
C VAL A 130 -8.92 3.84 6.97
N GLN A 131 -8.07 3.26 7.82
CA GLN A 131 -6.88 2.54 7.40
C GLN A 131 -7.23 1.07 7.17
N TYR A 132 -6.97 0.60 5.95
CA TYR A 132 -7.01 -0.79 5.52
C TYR A 132 -5.56 -1.27 5.37
N PRO A 133 -4.89 -1.69 6.45
CA PRO A 133 -3.48 -2.06 6.39
C PRO A 133 -3.27 -3.24 5.44
N THR A 134 -2.09 -3.32 4.83
CA THR A 134 -1.70 -4.54 4.12
C THR A 134 -1.54 -5.68 5.15
N THR A 135 -2.27 -6.78 4.97
CA THR A 135 -2.35 -7.90 5.94
C THR A 135 -1.64 -9.17 5.45
N LEU A 136 -1.54 -9.36 4.14
CA LEU A 136 -0.80 -10.47 3.55
C LEU A 136 0.66 -10.06 3.29
N PRO A 137 1.61 -10.98 3.37
CA PRO A 137 2.99 -10.71 2.95
C PRO A 137 3.05 -10.52 1.44
N THR A 138 3.90 -9.60 1.01
CA THR A 138 4.30 -9.41 -0.39
C THR A 138 5.23 -10.53 -0.84
N PHE A 139 5.47 -10.65 -2.16
CA PHE A 139 6.47 -11.60 -2.64
C PHE A 139 7.89 -11.24 -2.20
N ASP A 140 8.23 -9.96 -2.10
CA ASP A 140 9.55 -9.52 -1.63
C ASP A 140 9.81 -9.82 -0.14
N GLU A 141 8.76 -9.95 0.68
CA GLU A 141 8.88 -10.41 2.08
C GLU A 141 9.13 -11.92 2.22
N LEU A 142 8.83 -12.72 1.20
CA LEU A 142 8.92 -14.19 1.25
C LEU A 142 10.05 -14.77 0.39
N ILE A 143 10.31 -14.21 -0.78
CA ILE A 143 11.29 -14.77 -1.72
C ILE A 143 12.71 -14.66 -1.13
N GLY A 144 13.45 -15.78 -1.20
CA GLY A 144 14.81 -15.88 -0.69
C GLY A 144 14.90 -16.25 0.79
N ILE A 145 13.79 -16.22 1.53
CA ILE A 145 13.73 -16.67 2.93
C ILE A 145 13.66 -18.19 2.95
N ASP A 146 14.60 -18.83 3.64
CA ASP A 146 14.73 -20.29 3.71
C ASP A 146 14.69 -21.00 2.35
N GLY A 147 15.20 -20.33 1.31
CA GLY A 147 15.21 -20.86 -0.07
C GLY A 147 13.87 -20.79 -0.80
N THR A 148 12.89 -20.06 -0.27
CA THR A 148 11.57 -19.87 -0.89
C THR A 148 11.69 -19.16 -2.24
N ASP A 149 11.17 -19.79 -3.30
CA ASP A 149 11.03 -19.18 -4.62
C ASP A 149 9.67 -18.51 -4.80
N ALA A 150 9.42 -17.93 -5.98
CA ALA A 150 8.17 -17.21 -6.26
C ALA A 150 6.91 -18.11 -6.16
N PHE A 151 7.00 -19.37 -6.56
CA PHE A 151 5.86 -20.30 -6.45
C PHE A 151 5.64 -20.76 -5.01
N GLY A 152 6.72 -20.93 -4.25
CA GLY A 152 6.69 -21.17 -2.81
C GLY A 152 6.04 -20.00 -2.07
N ALA A 153 6.41 -18.76 -2.40
CA ALA A 153 5.78 -17.56 -1.85
C ALA A 153 4.27 -17.53 -2.14
N ALA A 154 3.86 -17.78 -3.39
CA ALA A 154 2.44 -17.89 -3.74
C ALA A 154 1.73 -19.01 -2.96
N GLN A 155 2.37 -20.17 -2.78
CA GLN A 155 1.79 -21.27 -2.00
C GLN A 155 1.63 -20.92 -0.52
N GLN A 156 2.61 -20.24 0.08
CA GLN A 156 2.53 -19.79 1.47
C GLN A 156 1.38 -18.79 1.66
N ILE A 157 1.22 -17.82 0.77
CA ILE A 157 0.12 -16.86 0.83
C ILE A 157 -1.24 -17.57 0.66
N LEU A 158 -1.35 -18.49 -0.30
CA LEU A 158 -2.57 -19.30 -0.49
C LEU A 158 -2.92 -20.13 0.76
N ALA A 159 -1.92 -20.62 1.49
CA ALA A 159 -2.15 -21.34 2.74
C ALA A 159 -2.72 -20.42 3.85
N MET A 160 -2.33 -19.14 3.88
CA MET A 160 -2.85 -18.15 4.84
C MET A 160 -4.32 -17.79 4.57
N THR A 161 -4.75 -17.84 3.30
CA THR A 161 -6.13 -17.53 2.90
C THR A 161 -7.03 -18.76 2.83
N GLN A 162 -6.47 -19.96 2.88
CA GLN A 162 -7.23 -21.21 2.82
C GLN A 162 -8.16 -21.33 4.03
N SER A 163 -9.46 -21.45 3.78
CA SER A 163 -10.50 -21.57 4.82
C SER A 163 -10.53 -20.38 5.79
N ASN A 164 -9.94 -19.24 5.42
CA ASN A 164 -9.96 -18.01 6.18
C ASN A 164 -11.12 -17.13 5.70
N PRO A 165 -12.14 -16.85 6.54
CA PRO A 165 -13.29 -16.05 6.12
C PRO A 165 -13.05 -14.54 6.22
N ASN A 166 -11.89 -14.11 6.71
CA ASN A 166 -11.60 -12.68 6.90
C ASN A 166 -11.10 -12.06 5.60
N ASP A 167 -11.55 -10.82 5.36
CA ASP A 167 -10.99 -9.97 4.32
C ASP A 167 -9.46 -9.79 4.50
N GLN A 168 -8.78 -9.50 3.40
CA GLN A 168 -7.33 -9.29 3.37
C GLN A 168 -6.99 -8.16 2.40
N VAL A 169 -5.83 -7.52 2.62
CA VAL A 169 -5.24 -6.56 1.68
C VAL A 169 -3.86 -7.06 1.28
N PHE A 170 -3.64 -7.16 -0.02
CA PHE A 170 -2.38 -7.58 -0.62
C PHE A 170 -1.75 -6.43 -1.42
N THR A 171 -0.47 -6.19 -1.19
CA THR A 171 0.32 -5.19 -1.92
C THR A 171 1.20 -5.91 -2.94
N LEU A 172 1.33 -5.31 -4.13
CA LEU A 172 2.14 -5.84 -5.22
C LEU A 172 2.80 -4.72 -6.01
N HIS A 173 3.79 -5.09 -6.82
CA HIS A 173 4.59 -4.19 -7.64
C HIS A 173 4.43 -4.56 -9.12
N ALA A 174 3.92 -3.64 -9.93
CA ALA A 174 3.67 -3.91 -11.35
C ALA A 174 4.96 -4.34 -12.10
N GLU A 175 6.11 -3.83 -11.68
CA GLU A 175 7.43 -4.16 -12.21
C GLU A 175 7.93 -5.56 -11.83
N LEU A 176 7.36 -6.20 -10.81
CA LEU A 176 7.71 -7.57 -10.39
C LEU A 176 6.59 -8.55 -10.77
N GLU A 177 5.42 -8.44 -10.14
CA GLU A 177 4.25 -9.31 -10.35
C GLU A 177 3.65 -9.18 -11.75
N GLY A 178 3.82 -8.04 -12.41
CA GLY A 178 3.43 -7.84 -13.81
C GLY A 178 4.47 -8.33 -14.83
N GLN A 179 5.67 -8.75 -14.38
CA GLN A 179 6.78 -9.15 -15.25
C GLN A 179 7.38 -10.50 -14.82
N LYS A 180 8.55 -10.50 -14.18
CA LYS A 180 9.31 -11.73 -13.86
C LYS A 180 8.51 -12.68 -12.95
N LEU A 181 7.69 -12.15 -12.04
CA LEU A 181 6.91 -12.93 -11.09
C LEU A 181 5.49 -13.24 -11.60
N LEU A 182 5.15 -12.84 -12.84
CA LEU A 182 3.82 -13.04 -13.43
C LEU A 182 3.32 -14.50 -13.37
N PRO A 183 4.13 -15.54 -13.63
CA PRO A 183 3.65 -16.91 -13.52
C PRO A 183 3.19 -17.29 -12.10
N ALA A 184 3.93 -16.85 -11.08
CA ALA A 184 3.58 -17.09 -9.68
C ALA A 184 2.39 -16.23 -9.24
N PHE A 185 2.35 -14.96 -9.64
CA PHE A 185 1.23 -14.07 -9.36
C PHE A 185 -0.08 -14.57 -9.99
N ARG A 186 -0.03 -15.08 -11.23
CA ARG A 186 -1.18 -15.72 -11.88
C ARG A 186 -1.68 -16.93 -11.07
N LYS A 187 -0.78 -17.75 -10.54
CA LYS A 187 -1.14 -18.89 -9.68
C LYS A 187 -1.83 -18.42 -8.40
N LEU A 188 -1.34 -17.33 -7.80
CA LEU A 188 -1.94 -16.73 -6.61
C LEU A 188 -3.37 -16.23 -6.89
N LEU A 189 -3.58 -15.48 -7.97
CA LEU A 189 -4.91 -14.98 -8.36
C LEU A 189 -5.90 -16.13 -8.61
N LEU A 190 -5.49 -17.14 -9.38
CA LEU A 190 -6.34 -18.31 -9.64
C LEU A 190 -6.64 -19.09 -8.37
N GLY A 191 -5.64 -19.27 -7.50
CA GLY A 191 -5.82 -19.96 -6.23
C GLY A 191 -6.79 -19.23 -5.30
N TRP A 192 -6.78 -17.90 -5.25
CA TRP A 192 -7.78 -17.13 -4.49
C TRP A 192 -9.19 -17.32 -5.04
N LEU A 193 -9.37 -17.30 -6.37
CA LEU A 193 -10.66 -17.58 -7.00
C LEU A 193 -11.15 -19.02 -6.71
N GLU A 194 -10.25 -20.00 -6.76
CA GLU A 194 -10.56 -21.41 -6.43
C GLU A 194 -10.92 -21.60 -4.95
N GLN A 195 -10.34 -20.80 -4.06
CA GLN A 195 -10.70 -20.75 -2.64
C GLN A 195 -12.06 -20.05 -2.38
N GLY A 196 -12.65 -19.43 -3.41
CA GLY A 196 -13.92 -18.72 -3.32
C GLY A 196 -13.81 -17.26 -2.88
N HIS A 197 -12.61 -16.68 -2.92
CA HIS A 197 -12.39 -15.26 -2.60
C HIS A 197 -12.80 -14.36 -3.77
N GLU A 198 -13.29 -13.17 -3.43
CA GLU A 198 -13.51 -12.10 -4.39
C GLU A 198 -12.30 -11.16 -4.44
N LEU A 199 -11.84 -10.83 -5.64
CA LEU A 199 -10.75 -9.89 -5.85
C LEU A 199 -11.32 -8.52 -6.18
N VAL A 200 -11.23 -7.59 -5.23
CA VAL A 200 -11.89 -6.28 -5.30
C VAL A 200 -10.94 -5.14 -4.98
N THR A 201 -11.32 -3.92 -5.38
CA THR A 201 -10.61 -2.69 -5.00
C THR A 201 -10.90 -2.32 -3.55
N MET A 202 -10.06 -1.49 -2.94
CA MET A 202 -10.28 -1.02 -1.57
C MET A 202 -11.56 -0.19 -1.48
N GLY A 203 -11.93 0.57 -2.52
CA GLY A 203 -13.20 1.27 -2.56
C GLY A 203 -14.42 0.36 -2.51
N VAL A 204 -14.38 -0.82 -3.16
CA VAL A 204 -15.46 -1.81 -3.05
C VAL A 204 -15.51 -2.39 -1.63
N LEU A 205 -14.36 -2.76 -1.08
CA LEU A 205 -14.25 -3.25 0.29
C LEU A 205 -14.80 -2.23 1.31
N HIS A 206 -14.42 -0.96 1.17
CA HIS A 206 -14.89 0.13 2.02
C HIS A 206 -16.41 0.31 1.96
N ARG A 207 -17.00 0.29 0.75
CA ARG A 207 -18.45 0.37 0.58
C ARG A 207 -19.17 -0.84 1.19
N SER A 208 -18.59 -2.04 1.10
CA SER A 208 -19.14 -3.25 1.73
C SER A 208 -19.22 -3.08 3.25
N TRP A 209 -18.11 -2.67 3.88
CA TRP A 209 -18.06 -2.42 5.32
C TRP A 209 -18.99 -1.29 5.78
N ALA A 210 -19.17 -0.26 4.95
CA ALA A 210 -20.13 0.81 5.22
C ALA A 210 -21.57 0.30 5.16
N ALA A 211 -21.92 -0.49 4.14
CA ALA A 211 -23.26 -1.02 3.93
C ALA A 211 -23.72 -1.98 5.03
N THR A 212 -22.78 -2.67 5.69
CA THR A 212 -23.04 -3.59 6.81
C THR A 212 -22.94 -2.94 8.20
N GLY A 213 -22.65 -1.63 8.26
CA GLY A 213 -22.45 -0.90 9.53
C GLY A 213 -21.22 -1.35 10.32
N GLN A 214 -20.25 -2.03 9.69
CA GLN A 214 -19.01 -2.45 10.34
C GLN A 214 -18.09 -1.26 10.64
N LEU A 215 -18.13 -0.21 9.82
CA LEU A 215 -17.32 1.00 10.02
C LEU A 215 -17.61 1.75 11.33
N ASP A 216 -18.78 1.56 11.94
CA ASP A 216 -19.13 2.17 13.22
C ASP A 216 -18.46 1.47 14.41
N LYS A 217 -17.96 0.24 14.18
CA LYS A 217 -17.40 -0.65 15.20
C LYS A 217 -15.88 -0.74 15.17
N ILE A 218 -15.23 -0.12 14.19
CA ILE A 218 -13.78 -0.18 14.04
C ILE A 218 -13.08 0.58 15.16
N ALA A 219 -11.92 0.08 15.57
CA ALA A 219 -11.12 0.67 16.62
C ALA A 219 -10.54 2.03 16.19
N THR A 220 -10.21 2.85 17.19
CA THR A 220 -9.31 3.99 17.00
C THR A 220 -7.99 3.64 17.68
N GLU A 221 -6.91 3.66 16.91
CA GLU A 221 -5.59 3.24 17.35
C GLU A 221 -4.59 4.38 17.28
N GLN A 222 -3.54 4.29 18.10
CA GLN A 222 -2.45 5.26 18.05
C GLN A 222 -1.63 5.04 16.77
N PHE A 223 -1.14 6.15 16.20
CA PHE A 223 -0.11 6.06 15.18
C PHE A 223 1.15 5.40 15.77
N LYS A 224 1.66 4.36 15.11
CA LYS A 224 2.80 3.59 15.61
C LYS A 224 3.73 3.17 14.48
N TYR A 225 5.02 3.30 14.76
CA TYR A 225 6.08 2.66 14.00
C TYR A 225 6.46 1.31 14.61
N GLY A 226 6.82 0.36 13.76
CA GLY A 226 7.33 -0.95 14.17
C GLY A 226 8.10 -1.63 13.05
N SER A 227 8.78 -2.71 13.40
CA SER A 227 9.47 -3.59 12.46
C SER A 227 8.57 -4.76 12.08
N ILE A 228 8.84 -5.36 10.92
CA ILE A 228 8.25 -6.63 10.49
C ILE A 228 9.36 -7.57 10.04
N ALA A 229 9.10 -8.88 10.05
CA ALA A 229 10.09 -9.86 9.63
C ALA A 229 10.58 -9.59 8.20
N ASN A 230 11.88 -9.85 7.97
CA ASN A 230 12.51 -9.80 6.64
C ASN A 230 12.47 -8.42 5.94
N ARG A 231 12.20 -7.34 6.67
CA ARG A 231 12.27 -5.97 6.18
C ARG A 231 13.20 -5.13 7.05
N SER A 232 14.01 -4.29 6.39
CA SER A 232 14.87 -3.34 7.09
C SER A 232 14.11 -2.06 7.44
N GLY A 233 14.37 -1.53 8.64
CA GLY A 233 13.79 -0.29 9.13
C GLY A 233 12.41 -0.46 9.76
N GLU A 234 11.93 0.61 10.40
CA GLU A 234 10.58 0.67 10.94
C GLU A 234 9.63 1.31 9.94
N LEU A 235 8.36 0.93 9.98
CA LEU A 235 7.28 1.43 9.15
C LEU A 235 6.00 1.60 9.96
N MET A 236 4.97 2.23 9.39
CA MET A 236 3.67 2.33 10.04
C MET A 236 3.05 0.93 10.21
N VAL A 237 2.81 0.53 11.46
CA VAL A 237 2.14 -0.73 11.81
C VAL A 237 0.85 -0.45 12.57
N GLN A 238 -0.12 -1.35 12.43
CA GLN A 238 -1.29 -1.37 13.31
C GLN A 238 -0.85 -1.60 14.76
N ALA A 239 -1.29 -0.73 15.68
CA ALA A 239 -0.77 -0.69 17.04
C ALA A 239 -1.20 -1.92 17.86
N SER A 240 -2.42 -2.41 17.65
CA SER A 240 -2.95 -3.59 18.35
C SER A 240 -2.30 -4.91 17.91
N THR A 241 -1.65 -4.94 16.74
CA THR A 241 -1.03 -6.15 16.17
C THR A 241 0.49 -6.03 16.06
N SER A 242 1.12 -5.10 16.77
CA SER A 242 2.54 -4.79 16.59
C SER A 242 3.49 -5.77 17.32
N THR A 243 3.08 -7.03 17.54
CA THR A 243 3.93 -8.05 18.16
C THR A 243 4.34 -9.03 17.08
N ASP A 244 5.57 -8.86 16.56
CA ASP A 244 6.31 -9.73 15.64
C ASP A 244 5.46 -10.70 14.78
N PHE A 245 5.16 -10.27 13.55
CA PHE A 245 4.63 -11.10 12.47
C PHE A 245 5.61 -11.12 11.29
#